data_AF-A0A163JRH1-F1
#
_entry.id   AF-A0A163JRH1-F1
#
_cell.length_a   1.000
_cell.length_b   1.000
_cell.length_c   1.000
_cell.angle_alpha   90.00
_cell.angle_beta   90.00
_cell.angle_gamma   90.00
#
_symmetry.space_group_name_H-M   'P 1'
#
loop_
_entity.id
_entity.type
_entity.pdbx_description
1 polymer ?
#
loop_
_entity_poly.entity_id
_entity_poly.type
_entity_poly.pdbx_seq_one_letter_code
_entity_poly.pdbx_strand_id
1 'polypeptide(L)'
;MFSRTQQQWGRIASSSRTTLTFQSSALRQEFHGSAIAFAKKHPKQIKKENLAKRAQRQAEYERTKPSPIVSRHAPFFSTLQTPASAYNNSTNQPLYQHFLTPEDQQTLFEQTPRDIVEKNHLAAVGGVEDALAQEQHKVDTLQKMIGLQNGNAKAVQLWNVHQAIDWFKRKEGDTGSPEVQAAILTVRIHNLNSHLQQHKKDKHNYRQLRLMVHQRAKLLKYLKSKDATRYLTCLDGLGLEPRAVEGEITL
;
A
#
# COMPACT_ATOMS: atom_id res chain seq x y z
N MET A 1 2.00 -99.03 -13.88
CA MET A 1 0.61 -99.35 -14.28
C MET A 1 0.26 -98.50 -15.49
N PHE A 2 -0.10 -99.16 -16.59
CA PHE A 2 -0.76 -98.68 -17.82
C PHE A 2 -0.15 -97.43 -18.51
N SER A 3 0.71 -97.57 -19.53
CA SER A 3 0.47 -98.02 -20.91
C SER A 3 -0.38 -97.09 -21.79
N ARG A 4 0.23 -96.72 -22.92
CA ARG A 4 -0.37 -96.53 -24.25
C ARG A 4 -1.43 -95.46 -24.42
N THR A 5 -1.10 -94.50 -25.28
CA THR A 5 -1.77 -94.41 -26.58
C THR A 5 -0.73 -94.21 -27.68
N GLN A 6 -0.99 -94.91 -28.77
CA GLN A 6 -0.13 -95.15 -29.92
C GLN A 6 -0.91 -94.62 -31.14
N GLN A 7 -0.18 -94.40 -32.25
CA GLN A 7 -0.65 -94.18 -33.63
C GLN A 7 -0.87 -92.68 -33.99
N GLN A 8 -0.40 -92.17 -35.13
CA GLN A 8 -0.25 -92.80 -36.45
C GLN A 8 1.05 -92.42 -37.18
N TRP A 9 1.39 -93.28 -38.14
CA TRP A 9 2.52 -93.26 -39.06
C TRP A 9 2.17 -92.66 -40.43
N GLY A 10 3.18 -92.11 -41.11
CA GLY A 10 3.26 -91.97 -42.58
C GLY A 10 3.21 -90.51 -43.07
N ARG A 11 4.01 -90.05 -44.03
CA ARG A 11 4.90 -90.69 -45.00
C ARG A 11 6.00 -89.70 -45.44
N ILE A 12 7.02 -90.32 -46.02
CA ILE A 12 8.23 -89.83 -46.66
C ILE A 12 7.95 -88.97 -47.92
N ALA A 13 8.73 -87.89 -48.11
CA ALA A 13 9.17 -87.35 -49.41
C ALA A 13 10.43 -86.48 -49.16
N SER A 14 11.62 -87.05 -49.34
CA SER A 14 12.51 -86.89 -50.51
C SER A 14 13.17 -85.50 -50.65
N SER A 15 14.42 -85.47 -50.19
CA SER A 15 15.57 -84.66 -50.62
C SER A 15 15.38 -83.52 -51.62
N SER A 16 15.87 -82.34 -51.25
CA SER A 16 16.84 -81.62 -52.07
C SER A 16 17.80 -80.83 -51.19
N ARG A 17 19.05 -80.84 -51.63
CA ARG A 17 20.29 -80.51 -50.93
C ARG A 17 20.49 -78.99 -50.94
N THR A 18 20.48 -78.35 -49.78
CA THR A 18 20.88 -76.93 -49.66
C THR A 18 22.10 -76.84 -48.75
N THR A 19 23.16 -76.29 -49.32
CA THR A 19 24.51 -76.18 -48.80
C THR A 19 24.58 -75.41 -47.47
N LEU A 20 25.21 -76.02 -46.47
CA LEU A 20 25.65 -75.38 -45.23
C LEU A 20 26.76 -74.36 -45.54
N THR A 21 26.48 -73.08 -45.36
CA THR A 21 27.50 -72.05 -45.13
C THR A 21 27.54 -71.76 -43.64
N PHE A 22 28.61 -72.20 -43.00
CA PHE A 22 28.93 -71.88 -41.62
C PHE A 22 29.55 -70.48 -41.59
N GLN A 23 28.84 -69.50 -41.05
CA GLN A 23 29.44 -68.22 -40.66
C GLN A 23 29.25 -68.00 -39.16
N SER A 24 30.40 -67.91 -38.51
CA SER A 24 30.60 -67.68 -37.09
C SER A 24 30.21 -66.27 -36.65
N SER A 25 29.86 -66.19 -35.37
CA SER A 25 30.28 -65.17 -34.41
C SER A 25 29.33 -64.01 -34.07
N ALA A 26 29.29 -63.78 -32.76
CA ALA A 26 28.77 -62.64 -32.02
C ALA A 26 27.24 -62.58 -31.80
N LEU A 27 26.81 -63.22 -30.71
CA LEU A 27 25.74 -62.70 -29.85
C LEU A 27 26.02 -61.22 -29.53
N ARG A 28 25.47 -60.29 -30.31
CA ARG A 28 25.28 -58.93 -29.84
C ARG A 28 24.18 -59.00 -28.79
N GLN A 29 24.56 -58.97 -27.51
CA GLN A 29 23.65 -58.52 -26.48
C GLN A 29 23.10 -57.18 -26.94
N GLU A 30 21.80 -57.15 -27.20
CA GLU A 30 21.08 -55.90 -27.41
C GLU A 30 21.15 -55.14 -26.09
N PHE A 31 22.16 -54.27 -25.96
CA PHE A 31 22.08 -53.15 -25.05
C PHE A 31 20.96 -52.25 -25.57
N HIS A 32 19.70 -52.59 -25.27
CA HIS A 32 18.61 -51.63 -25.21
C HIS A 32 18.84 -50.76 -23.98
N GLY A 33 19.94 -50.01 -24.00
CA GLY A 33 20.00 -48.78 -23.25
C GLY A 33 18.94 -47.89 -23.90
N SER A 34 17.77 -47.80 -23.27
CA SER A 34 16.82 -46.74 -23.54
C SER A 34 17.47 -45.41 -23.13
N ALA A 35 18.45 -44.97 -23.92
CA ALA A 35 18.89 -43.60 -23.92
C ALA A 35 17.73 -42.83 -24.52
N ILE A 36 16.80 -42.41 -23.66
CA ILE A 36 15.92 -41.30 -23.95
C ILE A 36 16.87 -40.14 -24.20
N ALA A 37 17.27 -39.97 -25.45
CA ALA A 37 17.98 -38.80 -25.89
C ALA A 37 17.02 -37.65 -25.58
N PHE A 38 17.34 -36.88 -24.53
CA PHE A 38 16.74 -35.58 -24.31
C PHE A 38 17.06 -34.77 -25.56
N ALA A 39 16.20 -34.85 -26.58
CA ALA A 39 16.36 -34.15 -27.82
C ALA A 39 16.43 -32.66 -27.46
N LYS A 40 17.64 -32.08 -27.52
CA LYS A 40 17.87 -30.68 -27.18
C LYS A 40 16.93 -29.87 -28.07
N LYS A 41 16.02 -29.12 -27.45
CA LYS A 41 15.11 -28.23 -28.18
C LYS A 41 15.92 -27.36 -29.13
N HIS A 42 15.37 -27.11 -30.31
CA HIS A 42 16.05 -26.29 -31.31
C HIS A 42 16.38 -24.90 -30.72
N PRO A 43 17.56 -24.29 -30.95
CA PRO A 43 17.96 -23.02 -30.31
C PRO A 43 16.94 -21.88 -30.46
N LYS A 44 16.26 -21.80 -31.61
CA LYS A 44 15.17 -20.83 -31.84
C LYS A 44 13.96 -21.07 -30.93
N GLN A 45 13.61 -22.33 -30.66
CA GLN A 45 12.53 -22.69 -29.74
C GLN A 45 12.89 -22.32 -28.30
N ILE A 46 14.14 -22.60 -27.87
CA ILE A 46 14.64 -22.17 -26.55
C ILE A 46 14.58 -20.64 -26.42
N LYS A 47 15.03 -19.90 -27.44
CA LYS A 47 14.95 -18.43 -27.45
C LYS A 47 13.51 -17.94 -27.38
N LYS A 48 12.57 -18.55 -28.13
CA LYS A 48 11.14 -18.22 -28.10
C LYS A 48 10.53 -18.47 -26.72
N GLU A 49 10.81 -19.62 -26.10
CA GLU A 49 10.35 -19.94 -24.74
C GLU A 49 10.92 -18.98 -23.72
N ASN A 50 12.21 -18.62 -23.82
CA ASN A 50 12.83 -17.65 -22.92
C ASN A 50 12.25 -16.24 -23.09
N LEU A 51 11.99 -15.81 -24.33
CA LEU A 51 11.32 -14.54 -24.61
C LEU A 51 9.89 -14.55 -24.05
N ALA A 52 9.13 -15.62 -24.24
CA ALA A 52 7.79 -15.77 -23.68
C ALA A 52 7.82 -15.70 -22.14
N LYS A 53 8.75 -16.40 -21.48
CA LYS A 53 8.93 -16.34 -20.02
C LYS A 53 9.31 -14.94 -19.52
N ARG A 54 10.12 -14.18 -20.29
CA ARG A 54 10.48 -12.79 -19.95
C ARG A 54 9.28 -11.86 -20.11
N ALA A 55 8.53 -12.00 -21.21
CA ALA A 55 7.32 -11.23 -21.46
C ALA A 55 6.23 -11.52 -20.41
N GLN A 56 6.06 -12.78 -20.01
CA GLN A 56 5.15 -13.16 -18.91
C GLN A 56 5.55 -12.48 -17.60
N ARG A 57 6.83 -12.57 -17.21
CA ARG A 57 7.34 -11.89 -16.00
C ARG A 57 7.19 -10.37 -16.06
N GLN A 58 7.38 -9.75 -17.23
CA GLN A 58 7.17 -8.31 -17.42
C GLN A 58 5.69 -7.95 -17.30
N ALA A 59 4.80 -8.71 -17.92
CA ALA A 59 3.36 -8.50 -17.81
C ALA A 59 2.87 -8.68 -16.37
N GLU A 60 3.38 -9.68 -15.64
CA GLU A 60 3.12 -9.85 -14.20
C GLU A 60 3.66 -8.67 -13.38
N TYR A 61 4.88 -8.20 -13.70
CA TYR A 61 5.48 -7.03 -13.08
C TYR A 61 4.60 -5.78 -13.29
N GLU A 62 4.13 -5.53 -14.51
CA GLU A 62 3.27 -4.39 -14.84
C GLU A 62 1.90 -4.48 -14.18
N ARG A 63 1.28 -5.67 -14.17
CA ARG A 63 0.00 -5.92 -13.48
C ARG A 63 0.07 -5.66 -11.98
N THR A 64 1.21 -5.97 -11.37
CA THR A 64 1.47 -5.80 -9.93
C THR A 64 2.09 -4.45 -9.59
N LYS A 65 2.08 -3.46 -10.50
CA LYS A 65 2.65 -2.14 -10.22
C LYS A 65 1.78 -1.41 -9.17
N PRO A 66 2.32 -1.08 -7.98
CA PRO A 66 1.56 -0.36 -6.96
C PRO A 66 1.27 1.08 -7.40
N SER A 67 0.17 1.65 -6.90
CA SER A 67 -0.14 3.05 -7.18
C SER A 67 0.86 3.97 -6.47
N PRO A 68 1.34 5.04 -7.13
CA PRO A 68 2.28 6.00 -6.54
C PRO A 68 1.61 7.02 -5.61
N ILE A 69 0.28 7.02 -5.49
CA ILE A 69 -0.50 7.90 -4.60
C ILE A 69 -0.72 7.19 -3.26
N VAL A 70 -1.39 6.03 -3.28
CA VAL A 70 -1.64 5.13 -2.14
C VAL A 70 -1.39 3.70 -2.59
N SER A 71 -0.35 3.04 -2.08
CA SER A 71 -0.03 1.66 -2.46
C SER A 71 -0.74 0.65 -1.57
N ARG A 72 -0.68 0.88 -0.26
CA ARG A 72 -1.25 0.02 0.80
C ARG A 72 -1.96 0.89 1.84
N HIS A 73 -2.94 0.32 2.54
CA HIS A 73 -3.55 0.98 3.68
C HIS A 73 -2.58 0.98 4.88
N ALA A 74 -2.41 2.13 5.52
CA ALA A 74 -1.55 2.31 6.70
C ALA A 74 -2.37 2.91 7.86
N PRO A 75 -2.01 2.60 9.13
CA PRO A 75 -2.73 3.10 10.31
C PRO A 75 -2.79 4.62 10.36
N PHE A 76 -1.76 5.30 9.86
CA PHE A 76 -1.72 6.75 9.70
C PHE A 76 -2.93 7.32 8.94
N PHE A 77 -3.44 6.64 7.90
CA PHE A 77 -4.59 7.17 7.15
C PHE A 77 -5.90 7.11 7.95
N SER A 78 -6.00 6.22 8.94
CA SER A 78 -7.18 6.14 9.80
C SER A 78 -7.30 7.34 10.76
N THR A 79 -6.20 8.03 11.03
CA THR A 79 -6.20 9.23 11.88
C THR A 79 -6.56 10.49 11.09
N LEU A 80 -6.53 10.46 9.75
CA LEU A 80 -6.82 11.62 8.92
C LEU A 80 -8.32 11.85 8.78
N GLN A 81 -8.73 13.12 8.84
CA GLN A 81 -10.11 13.53 8.68
C GLN A 81 -10.37 13.97 7.23
N THR A 82 -11.49 13.51 6.67
CA THR A 82 -12.07 14.13 5.47
C THR A 82 -13.07 15.21 5.90
N PRO A 83 -13.40 16.19 5.05
CA PRO A 83 -14.44 17.17 5.39
C PRO A 83 -15.74 16.50 5.81
N ALA A 84 -16.17 15.46 5.09
CA ALA A 84 -17.35 14.67 5.45
C ALA A 84 -17.23 13.97 6.81
N SER A 85 -16.07 13.41 7.14
CA SER A 85 -15.80 12.77 8.44
C SER A 85 -15.79 13.79 9.58
N ALA A 86 -15.23 14.98 9.36
CA ALA A 86 -15.18 16.04 10.36
C ALA A 86 -16.58 16.54 10.77
N TYR A 87 -17.55 16.55 9.85
CA TYR A 87 -18.96 16.86 10.17
C TYR A 87 -19.63 15.77 11.01
N ASN A 88 -19.32 14.50 10.74
CA ASN A 88 -20.02 13.36 11.32
C ASN A 88 -19.40 12.85 12.64
N ASN A 89 -18.37 13.53 13.16
CA ASN A 89 -17.63 13.07 14.33
C ASN A 89 -18.53 13.12 15.58
N SER A 90 -19.19 12.00 15.86
CA SER A 90 -19.91 11.72 17.12
C SER A 90 -18.98 11.18 18.21
N THR A 91 -17.69 11.04 17.91
CA THR A 91 -16.67 10.58 18.85
C THR A 91 -16.60 11.56 20.03
N ASN A 92 -16.49 11.04 21.26
CA ASN A 92 -16.59 11.77 22.54
C ASN A 92 -15.60 12.95 22.74
N GLN A 93 -14.75 13.28 21.76
CA GLN A 93 -13.87 14.44 21.83
C GLN A 93 -14.05 15.36 20.61
N PRO A 94 -14.60 16.58 20.79
CA PRO A 94 -14.72 17.56 19.72
C PRO A 94 -13.34 17.98 19.23
N LEU A 95 -13.14 17.91 17.91
CA LEU A 95 -11.94 18.41 17.27
C LEU A 95 -12.07 19.91 17.05
N TYR A 96 -11.08 20.67 17.50
CA TYR A 96 -11.05 22.11 17.35
C TYR A 96 -10.01 22.57 16.31
N GLN A 97 -10.28 23.72 15.70
CA GLN A 97 -9.31 24.45 14.89
C GLN A 97 -8.20 25.04 15.77
N HIS A 98 -7.13 25.51 15.13
CA HIS A 98 -6.00 26.18 15.79
C HIS A 98 -5.17 25.33 16.77
N PHE A 99 -5.32 23.99 16.73
CA PHE A 99 -4.47 23.06 17.49
C PHE A 99 -4.52 23.26 19.01
N LEU A 100 -5.70 23.60 19.53
CA LEU A 100 -5.95 23.73 20.97
C LEU A 100 -5.59 22.45 21.71
N THR A 101 -4.63 22.54 22.62
CA THR A 101 -4.24 21.42 23.48
C THR A 101 -5.35 21.11 24.50
N PRO A 102 -5.39 19.92 25.10
CA PRO A 102 -6.36 19.61 26.15
C PRO A 102 -6.29 20.59 27.34
N GLU A 103 -5.10 21.08 27.66
CA GLU A 103 -4.88 22.10 28.70
C GLU A 103 -5.49 23.44 28.28
N ASP A 104 -5.29 23.86 27.03
CA ASP A 104 -5.93 25.07 26.49
C ASP A 104 -7.47 24.95 26.50
N GLN A 105 -8.00 23.75 26.22
CA GLN A 105 -9.44 23.51 26.24
C GLN A 105 -10.01 23.63 27.66
N GLN A 106 -9.33 23.05 28.66
CA GLN A 106 -9.74 23.17 30.06
C GLN A 106 -9.69 24.61 30.55
N THR A 107 -8.60 25.32 30.24
CA THR A 107 -8.45 26.72 30.63
C THR A 107 -9.51 27.60 29.98
N LEU A 108 -9.76 27.46 28.67
CA LEU A 108 -10.71 28.29 27.93
C LEU A 108 -12.18 27.96 28.22
N PHE A 109 -12.54 26.69 28.31
CA PHE A 109 -13.95 26.27 28.38
C PHE A 109 -14.43 25.99 29.80
N GLU A 110 -13.55 25.65 30.74
CA GLU A 110 -13.94 25.27 32.10
C GLU A 110 -13.50 26.31 33.14
N GLN A 111 -12.23 26.73 33.12
CA GLN A 111 -11.68 27.62 34.14
C GLN A 111 -12.09 29.08 33.89
N THR A 112 -11.92 29.58 32.66
CA THR A 112 -12.20 30.98 32.31
C THR A 112 -13.64 31.43 32.65
N PRO A 113 -14.71 30.66 32.33
CA PRO A 113 -16.08 31.03 32.69
C PRO A 113 -16.28 31.14 34.21
N ARG A 114 -15.67 30.23 34.98
CA ARG A 114 -15.74 30.23 36.45
C ARG A 114 -15.06 31.47 37.00
N ASP A 115 -13.83 31.76 36.55
CA ASP A 115 -13.06 32.93 36.98
C ASP A 115 -13.77 34.25 36.65
N ILE A 116 -14.47 34.32 35.50
CA ILE A 116 -15.24 35.49 35.09
C ILE A 116 -16.44 35.69 36.00
N VAL A 117 -17.21 34.62 36.24
CA VAL A 117 -18.32 34.67 37.20
C VAL A 117 -17.78 35.08 38.56
N GLU A 118 -16.63 34.51 38.98
CA GLU A 118 -15.93 34.83 40.23
C GLU A 118 -15.57 36.29 40.43
N LYS A 119 -15.06 36.93 39.38
CA LYS A 119 -14.75 38.36 39.43
C LYS A 119 -16.01 39.23 39.40
N ASN A 120 -17.05 38.78 38.71
CA ASN A 120 -18.27 39.56 38.48
C ASN A 120 -19.38 39.33 39.52
N HIS A 121 -19.16 38.47 40.53
CA HIS A 121 -20.12 38.15 41.59
C HIS A 121 -20.81 39.36 42.24
N LEU A 122 -20.10 40.49 42.36
CA LEU A 122 -20.60 41.71 42.99
C LEU A 122 -21.57 42.51 42.09
N ALA A 123 -21.62 42.22 40.79
CA ALA A 123 -22.34 43.01 39.79
C ALA A 123 -23.59 42.32 39.20
N ALA A 124 -23.87 41.06 39.54
CA ALA A 124 -24.95 40.29 38.94
C ALA A 124 -26.29 40.48 39.66
N VAL A 125 -27.24 41.14 39.00
CA VAL A 125 -28.61 41.39 39.50
C VAL A 125 -29.46 40.10 39.57
N GLY A 126 -29.09 39.06 38.81
CA GLY A 126 -29.86 37.80 38.66
C GLY A 126 -29.32 36.59 39.44
N GLY A 127 -28.31 36.77 40.30
CA GLY A 127 -27.68 35.64 41.02
C GLY A 127 -26.60 34.91 40.22
N VAL A 128 -25.91 33.98 40.88
CA VAL A 128 -24.70 33.32 40.36
C VAL A 128 -25.03 32.29 39.27
N GLU A 129 -26.14 31.57 39.41
CA GLU A 129 -26.55 30.50 38.48
C GLU A 129 -26.87 31.05 37.09
N ASP A 130 -27.63 32.15 37.02
CA ASP A 130 -27.97 32.81 35.75
C ASP A 130 -26.73 33.37 35.04
N ALA A 131 -25.78 33.92 35.80
CA ALA A 131 -24.52 34.42 35.25
C ALA A 131 -23.68 33.28 34.66
N LEU A 132 -23.62 32.14 35.34
CA LEU A 132 -22.90 30.95 34.88
C LEU A 132 -23.54 30.37 33.62
N ALA A 133 -24.87 30.30 33.55
CA ALA A 133 -25.59 29.84 32.36
C ALA A 133 -25.33 30.74 31.12
N GLN A 134 -25.23 32.06 31.32
CA GLN A 134 -24.87 32.99 30.25
C GLN A 134 -23.43 32.77 29.75
N GLU A 135 -22.47 32.56 30.67
CA GLU A 135 -21.10 32.26 30.28
C GLU A 135 -20.99 30.88 29.59
N GLN A 136 -21.73 29.87 30.04
CA GLN A 136 -21.82 28.57 29.36
C GLN A 136 -22.34 28.71 27.93
N HIS A 137 -23.39 29.51 27.71
CA HIS A 137 -23.88 29.78 26.35
C HIS A 137 -22.81 30.45 25.48
N LYS A 138 -21.98 31.35 26.04
CA LYS A 138 -20.85 31.94 25.31
C LYS A 138 -19.79 30.88 24.97
N VAL A 139 -19.46 29.99 25.91
CA VAL A 139 -18.57 28.86 25.65
C VAL A 139 -19.10 27.98 24.53
N ASP A 140 -20.38 27.63 24.54
CA ASP A 140 -21.00 26.81 23.50
C ASP A 140 -20.92 27.47 22.11
N THR A 141 -21.14 28.78 22.06
CA THR A 141 -20.99 29.54 20.80
C THR A 141 -19.53 29.58 20.35
N LEU A 142 -18.56 29.76 21.25
CA LEU A 142 -17.13 29.68 20.97
C LEU A 142 -16.70 28.30 20.47
N GLN A 143 -17.15 27.23 21.13
CA GLN A 143 -16.88 25.85 20.71
C GLN A 143 -17.40 25.59 19.30
N LYS A 144 -18.61 26.08 18.98
CA LYS A 144 -19.15 25.98 17.62
C LYS A 144 -18.32 26.78 16.61
N MET A 145 -17.88 27.99 16.94
CA MET A 145 -17.06 28.80 16.05
C MET A 145 -15.70 28.16 15.74
N ILE A 146 -15.06 27.58 16.75
CA ILE A 146 -13.72 27.02 16.65
C ILE A 146 -13.75 25.54 16.21
N GLY A 147 -14.89 24.87 16.31
CA GLY A 147 -15.03 23.46 15.94
C GLY A 147 -14.55 23.16 14.51
N LEU A 148 -13.79 22.08 14.33
CA LEU A 148 -13.29 21.64 13.03
C LEU A 148 -14.44 21.29 12.07
N GLN A 149 -15.57 20.83 12.62
CA GLN A 149 -16.81 20.56 11.89
C GLN A 149 -17.31 21.79 11.11
N ASN A 150 -17.16 22.98 11.67
CA ASN A 150 -17.57 24.23 11.02
C ASN A 150 -16.42 24.87 10.23
N GLY A 151 -15.28 24.19 10.15
CA GLY A 151 -14.10 24.65 9.44
C GLY A 151 -14.19 24.46 7.94
N ASN A 152 -13.41 25.22 7.20
CA ASN A 152 -13.26 25.02 5.76
C ASN A 152 -12.37 23.80 5.46
N ALA A 153 -12.33 23.39 4.18
CA ALA A 153 -11.46 22.29 3.73
C ALA A 153 -9.97 22.54 4.05
N LYS A 154 -9.56 23.82 4.16
CA LYS A 154 -8.20 24.19 4.53
C LYS A 154 -7.89 23.91 6.01
N ALA A 155 -8.84 24.13 6.91
CA ALA A 155 -8.71 23.84 8.33
C ALA A 155 -8.55 22.33 8.56
N VAL A 156 -9.39 21.51 7.90
CA VAL A 156 -9.25 20.04 7.90
C VAL A 156 -7.88 19.61 7.36
N GLN A 157 -7.42 20.23 6.27
CA GLN A 157 -6.08 19.97 5.74
C GLN A 157 -4.98 20.32 6.75
N LEU A 158 -5.06 21.47 7.41
CA LEU A 158 -4.08 21.91 8.39
C LEU A 158 -4.03 20.96 9.60
N TRP A 159 -5.20 20.53 10.07
CA TRP A 159 -5.33 19.51 11.10
C TRP A 159 -4.65 18.20 10.69
N ASN A 160 -4.94 17.69 9.48
CA ASN A 160 -4.30 16.48 8.94
C ASN A 160 -2.77 16.63 8.82
N VAL A 161 -2.29 17.81 8.44
CA VAL A 161 -0.86 18.11 8.36
C VAL A 161 -0.21 18.05 9.74
N HIS A 162 -0.86 18.56 10.79
CA HIS A 162 -0.35 18.48 12.15
C HIS A 162 -0.28 17.03 12.63
N GLN A 163 -1.32 16.23 12.39
CA GLN A 163 -1.29 14.79 12.69
C GLN A 163 -0.15 14.08 11.97
N ALA A 164 0.13 14.46 10.72
CA ALA A 164 1.27 13.93 9.97
C ALA A 164 2.63 14.33 10.57
N ILE A 165 2.75 15.54 11.11
CA ILE A 165 3.96 15.96 11.82
C ILE A 165 4.10 15.13 13.09
N ASP A 166 3.04 14.98 13.89
CA ASP A 166 3.09 14.23 15.15
C ASP A 166 3.45 12.75 14.97
N TRP A 167 2.98 12.12 13.91
CA TRP A 167 3.28 10.73 13.60
C TRP A 167 4.71 10.48 13.14
N PHE A 168 5.30 11.42 12.39
CA PHE A 168 6.59 11.22 11.72
C PHE A 168 7.73 12.06 12.29
N LYS A 169 7.46 12.94 13.27
CA LYS A 169 8.49 13.73 13.96
C LYS A 169 9.49 12.82 14.65
N ARG A 170 10.78 13.16 14.55
CA ARG A 170 11.85 12.43 15.25
C ARG A 170 12.13 12.96 16.63
N LYS A 171 11.85 14.24 16.83
CA LYS A 171 11.98 14.98 18.08
C LYS A 171 10.85 15.99 18.16
N GLU A 172 10.62 16.51 19.35
CA GLU A 172 9.70 17.62 19.53
C GLU A 172 10.13 18.82 18.68
N GLY A 173 9.18 19.43 17.97
CA GLY A 173 9.42 20.52 17.05
C GLY A 173 10.09 20.15 15.71
N ASP A 174 10.24 18.87 15.38
CA ASP A 174 10.78 18.47 14.07
C ASP A 174 9.78 18.72 12.93
N THR A 175 10.06 19.73 12.11
CA THR A 175 9.27 20.10 10.93
C THR A 175 10.01 19.89 9.62
N GLY A 176 11.32 19.63 9.69
CA GLY A 176 12.23 19.68 8.55
C GLY A 176 12.74 18.33 8.09
N SER A 177 12.53 17.25 8.85
CA SER A 177 13.02 15.93 8.46
C SER A 177 12.39 15.42 7.14
N PRO A 178 13.14 14.65 6.33
CA PRO A 178 12.61 14.10 5.08
C PRO A 178 11.33 13.27 5.27
N GLU A 179 11.21 12.56 6.40
CA GLU A 179 10.03 11.79 6.78
C GLU A 179 8.81 12.70 6.97
N VAL A 180 8.94 13.75 7.80
CA VAL A 180 7.87 14.71 8.05
C VAL A 180 7.47 15.42 6.77
N GLN A 181 8.43 15.87 5.96
CA GLN A 181 8.14 16.51 4.68
C GLN A 181 7.39 15.56 3.72
N ALA A 182 7.79 14.29 3.65
CA ALA A 182 7.10 13.29 2.84
C ALA A 182 5.67 13.00 3.35
N ALA A 183 5.46 13.00 4.67
CA ALA A 183 4.14 12.85 5.29
C ALA A 183 3.22 14.04 4.97
N ILE A 184 3.73 15.28 5.08
CA ILE A 184 2.99 16.49 4.71
C ILE A 184 2.59 16.46 3.23
N LEU A 185 3.51 16.08 2.34
CA LEU A 185 3.19 15.92 0.92
C LEU A 185 2.14 14.83 0.70
N THR A 186 2.18 13.75 1.46
CA THR A 186 1.18 12.66 1.38
C THR A 186 -0.22 13.15 1.69
N VAL A 187 -0.40 13.95 2.76
CA VAL A 187 -1.69 14.57 3.08
C VAL A 187 -2.17 15.49 1.94
N ARG A 188 -1.28 16.31 1.38
CA ARG A 188 -1.62 17.22 0.26
C ARG A 188 -2.00 16.45 -1.01
N ILE A 189 -1.25 15.40 -1.34
CA ILE A 189 -1.48 14.51 -2.47
C ILE A 189 -2.85 13.84 -2.32
N HIS A 190 -3.19 13.35 -1.12
CA HIS A 190 -4.48 12.71 -0.86
C HIS A 190 -5.64 13.68 -1.06
N ASN A 191 -5.57 14.87 -0.44
CA ASN A 191 -6.60 15.89 -0.58
C ASN A 191 -6.80 16.32 -2.04
N LEU A 192 -5.70 16.55 -2.78
CA LEU A 192 -5.78 16.95 -4.18
C LEU A 192 -6.29 15.82 -5.07
N ASN A 193 -5.93 14.57 -4.77
CA ASN A 193 -6.44 13.40 -5.48
C ASN A 193 -7.97 13.27 -5.29
N SER A 194 -8.49 13.42 -4.06
CA SER A 194 -9.94 13.43 -3.81
C SER A 194 -10.66 14.53 -4.58
N HIS A 195 -10.08 15.73 -4.65
CA HIS A 195 -10.62 16.82 -5.48
C HIS A 195 -10.64 16.45 -6.98
N LEU A 196 -9.55 15.90 -7.51
CA LEU A 196 -9.45 15.52 -8.93
C LEU A 196 -10.35 14.35 -9.33
N GLN A 197 -10.68 13.46 -8.38
CA GLN A 197 -11.67 12.39 -8.61
C GLN A 197 -13.06 12.97 -8.94
N GLN A 198 -13.43 14.09 -8.30
CA GLN A 198 -14.65 14.84 -8.58
C GLN A 198 -14.50 15.74 -9.81
N HIS A 199 -13.32 16.34 -10.01
CA HIS A 199 -13.04 17.31 -11.06
C HIS A 199 -12.03 16.80 -12.11
N LYS A 200 -12.44 15.79 -12.88
CA LYS A 200 -11.57 15.11 -13.87
C LYS A 200 -11.02 16.01 -14.99
N LYS A 201 -11.64 17.16 -15.26
CA LYS A 201 -11.24 18.10 -16.32
C LYS A 201 -10.16 19.09 -15.88
N ASP A 202 -9.82 19.15 -14.59
CA ASP A 202 -8.82 20.08 -14.08
C ASP A 202 -7.39 19.58 -14.34
N LYS A 203 -6.84 20.00 -15.49
CA LYS A 203 -5.49 19.65 -15.91
C LYS A 203 -4.41 20.39 -15.12
N HIS A 204 -4.72 21.56 -14.57
CA HIS A 204 -3.75 22.35 -13.82
C HIS A 204 -3.43 21.66 -12.50
N ASN A 205 -4.47 21.32 -11.74
CA ASN A 205 -4.32 20.61 -10.48
C ASN A 205 -3.78 19.20 -10.66
N TYR A 206 -4.11 18.51 -11.75
CA TYR A 206 -3.49 17.21 -12.07
C TYR A 206 -1.98 17.33 -12.28
N ARG A 207 -1.50 18.40 -12.94
CA ARG A 207 -0.06 18.68 -13.04
C ARG A 207 0.57 18.92 -11.66
N GLN A 208 -0.09 19.69 -10.78
CA GLN A 208 0.40 19.93 -9.42
C GLN A 208 0.49 18.64 -8.60
N LEU A 209 -0.52 17.76 -8.71
CA LEU A 209 -0.51 16.42 -8.11
C LEU A 209 0.74 15.65 -8.54
N ARG A 210 1.00 15.61 -9.85
CA ARG A 210 2.17 14.93 -10.42
C ARG A 210 3.48 15.49 -9.86
N LEU A 211 3.62 16.80 -9.82
CA LEU A 211 4.81 17.46 -9.24
C LEU A 211 5.02 17.08 -7.77
N MET A 212 3.96 17.10 -6.95
CA MET A 212 4.04 16.73 -5.54
C MET A 212 4.44 15.26 -5.35
N VAL A 213 3.90 14.34 -6.15
CA VAL A 213 4.26 12.91 -6.10
C VAL A 213 5.75 12.72 -6.44
N HIS A 214 6.25 13.39 -7.47
CA HIS A 214 7.68 13.34 -7.81
C HIS A 214 8.56 13.97 -6.71
N GLN A 215 8.13 15.09 -6.12
CA GLN A 215 8.84 15.73 -5.01
C GLN A 215 8.94 14.79 -3.80
N ARG A 216 7.83 14.13 -3.43
CA ARG A 216 7.80 13.12 -2.35
C ARG A 216 8.76 11.98 -2.66
N ALA A 217 8.74 11.47 -3.89
CA ALA A 217 9.65 10.40 -4.30
C ALA A 217 11.13 10.81 -4.23
N LYS A 218 11.46 12.06 -4.58
CA LYS A 218 12.82 12.60 -4.46
C LYS A 218 13.29 12.64 -3.01
N LEU A 219 12.43 13.08 -2.09
CA LEU A 219 12.74 13.10 -0.65
C LEU A 219 12.95 11.69 -0.10
N LEU A 220 12.09 10.74 -0.48
CA LEU A 220 12.20 9.35 -0.06
C LEU A 220 13.45 8.66 -0.63
N LYS A 221 13.83 8.95 -1.88
CA LYS A 221 15.09 8.48 -2.47
C LYS A 221 16.32 9.04 -1.75
N TYR A 222 16.26 10.31 -1.33
CA TYR A 222 17.31 10.92 -0.50
C TYR A 222 17.38 10.28 0.89
N LEU A 223 16.24 10.01 1.52
CA LEU A 223 16.21 9.31 2.80
C LEU A 223 16.83 7.92 2.68
N LYS A 224 16.50 7.16 1.62
CA LYS A 224 17.08 5.85 1.34
C LYS A 224 18.60 5.88 1.21
N SER A 225 19.17 6.89 0.55
CA SER A 225 20.63 7.00 0.39
C SER A 225 21.34 7.40 1.69
N LYS A 226 20.63 8.03 2.63
CA LYS A 226 21.16 8.39 3.95
C LYS A 226 21.01 7.25 4.96
N ASP A 227 19.84 6.62 5.00
CA ASP A 227 19.52 5.54 5.92
C ASP A 227 18.41 4.66 5.35
N ALA A 228 18.77 3.42 4.99
CA ALA A 228 17.85 2.45 4.42
C ALA A 228 16.80 1.97 5.44
N THR A 229 17.14 1.90 6.72
CA THR A 229 16.22 1.43 7.77
C THR A 229 15.10 2.44 8.00
N ARG A 230 15.46 3.72 8.15
CA ARG A 230 14.51 4.84 8.25
C ARG A 230 13.61 4.97 7.03
N TYR A 231 14.15 4.70 5.86
CA TYR A 231 13.37 4.70 4.63
C TYR A 231 12.26 3.64 4.65
N LEU A 232 12.58 2.41 5.05
CA LEU A 232 11.59 1.32 5.12
C LEU A 232 10.49 1.62 6.16
N THR A 233 10.88 2.06 7.37
CA THR A 233 9.90 2.41 8.41
C THR A 233 9.01 3.58 7.99
N CYS A 234 9.57 4.59 7.32
CA CYS A 234 8.80 5.71 6.78
C CYS A 234 7.83 5.24 5.68
N LEU A 235 8.25 4.36 4.77
CA LEU A 235 7.36 3.81 3.74
C LEU A 235 6.17 3.03 4.32
N ASP A 236 6.42 2.20 5.33
CA ASP A 236 5.36 1.43 5.98
C ASP A 236 4.36 2.35 6.67
N GLY A 237 4.83 3.40 7.37
CA GLY A 237 3.96 4.42 7.96
C GLY A 237 3.13 5.18 6.92
N LEU A 238 3.72 5.50 5.75
CA LEU A 238 3.04 6.20 4.66
C LEU A 238 2.16 5.30 3.78
N GLY A 239 2.17 3.98 4.00
CA GLY A 239 1.44 3.01 3.16
C GLY A 239 1.95 2.96 1.72
N LEU A 240 3.24 3.19 1.52
CA LEU A 240 3.87 3.15 0.20
C LEU A 240 4.72 1.89 0.05
N GLU A 241 4.76 1.36 -1.17
CA GLU A 241 5.70 0.30 -1.51
C GLU A 241 6.98 0.88 -2.11
N PRO A 242 8.16 0.26 -1.91
CA PRO A 242 9.40 0.70 -2.54
C PRO A 242 9.26 0.85 -4.05
N ARG A 243 8.56 -0.08 -4.69
CA ARG A 243 8.34 -0.08 -6.14
C ARG A 243 7.45 1.07 -6.63
N ALA A 244 6.67 1.72 -5.76
CA ALA A 244 5.85 2.89 -6.09
C ALA A 244 6.69 4.18 -6.14
N VAL A 245 7.81 4.19 -5.42
CA VAL A 245 8.74 5.33 -5.30
C VAL A 245 9.93 5.17 -6.25
N GLU A 246 10.37 3.93 -6.46
CA GLU A 246 11.51 3.57 -7.27
C GLU A 246 11.14 3.45 -8.76
N GLY A 247 12.12 3.74 -9.62
CA GLY A 247 11.93 3.70 -11.07
C GLY A 247 11.13 4.89 -11.62
N GLU A 248 10.43 4.64 -12.73
CA GLU A 248 9.62 5.61 -13.45
C GLU A 248 8.21 5.72 -12.88
N ILE A 249 7.91 6.91 -12.39
CA ILE A 249 6.60 7.25 -11.81
C ILE A 249 5.71 7.80 -12.92
N THR A 250 4.66 7.05 -13.21
CA THR A 250 3.65 7.39 -14.21
C THR A 250 2.30 7.46 -13.50
N LEU A 251 1.68 8.65 -13.56
CA LEU A 251 0.31 8.92 -13.11
C LEU A 251 -0.64 9.02 -14.29
#